data_AF-A0A534T4Z9-F1
#
_entry.id   AF-A0A534T4Z9-F1
#
_cell.length_a   1.000
_cell.length_b   1.000
_cell.length_c   1.000
_cell.angle_alpha   90.00
_cell.angle_beta   90.00
_cell.angle_gamma   90.00
#
_symmetry.space_group_name_H-M   'P 1'
#
loop_
_entity.id
_entity.type
_entity.pdbx_description
1 polymer ?
#
loop_
_entity_poly.entity_id
_entity_poly.type
_entity_poly.pdbx_seq_one_letter_code
_entity_poly.pdbx_strand_id
1 'polypeptide(L)'
;MRVVGWMALGLVLLAGSALADEIYRSTDAAGRPVFSNGRGGSGDARQDVAPAAAPATEDAENFSTAASLRRQALERDLRASERRLRDLDARLAALARARTRNAGGSEATGGVRAVAADVRSEEEQSLAAEREQVAQHVADARAAYAKLREEVAARLGGTPSWWIELR
;
A
#
# COMPACT_ATOMS: atom_id res chain seq x y z
N MET A 1 -39.21 16.64 17.19
CA MET A 1 -38.00 17.21 17.83
C MET A 1 -36.89 16.18 17.78
N ARG A 2 -35.71 16.60 17.34
CA ARG A 2 -34.60 15.78 16.81
C ARG A 2 -33.86 15.01 17.90
N VAL A 3 -33.53 13.75 17.64
CA VAL A 3 -32.58 12.95 18.43
C VAL A 3 -31.66 12.21 17.45
N VAL A 4 -30.43 11.95 17.91
CA VAL A 4 -29.35 11.15 17.33
C VAL A 4 -28.50 11.92 16.30
N GLY A 5 -27.21 12.16 16.48
CA GLY A 5 -26.22 11.59 17.40
C GLY A 5 -24.91 11.46 16.62
N TRP A 6 -24.06 12.49 16.69
CA TRP A 6 -22.72 12.49 16.09
C TRP A 6 -21.80 11.57 16.89
N MET A 7 -21.38 10.46 16.30
CA MET A 7 -20.31 9.61 16.82
C MET A 7 -19.02 9.96 16.10
N ALA A 8 -18.20 10.81 16.72
CA ALA A 8 -16.81 11.02 16.36
C ALA A 8 -15.97 9.92 17.02
N LEU A 9 -15.49 8.95 16.24
CA LEU A 9 -14.60 7.90 16.72
C LEU A 9 -13.15 8.43 16.65
N GLY A 10 -12.75 9.19 17.67
CA GLY A 10 -11.37 9.59 17.90
C GLY A 10 -10.59 8.44 18.53
N LEU A 11 -9.84 7.71 17.72
CA LEU A 11 -8.96 6.64 18.21
C LEU A 11 -7.67 7.26 18.77
N VAL A 12 -7.72 7.69 20.03
CA VAL A 12 -6.53 8.05 20.81
C VAL A 12 -5.81 6.76 21.16
N LEU A 13 -4.71 6.51 20.46
CA LEU A 13 -3.78 5.43 20.77
C LEU A 13 -3.16 5.70 22.15
N LEU A 14 -3.44 4.77 23.06
CA LEU A 14 -2.78 4.64 24.35
C LEU A 14 -1.26 4.69 24.17
N ALA A 15 -0.64 5.59 24.93
CA ALA A 15 0.78 5.62 25.19
C ALA A 15 1.19 4.28 25.85
N GLY A 16 1.73 3.39 25.03
CA GLY A 16 2.44 2.21 25.47
C GLY A 16 3.77 2.61 26.08
N SER A 17 3.90 2.32 27.38
CA SER A 17 5.10 1.79 28.04
C SER A 17 6.45 2.25 27.49
N ALA A 18 7.10 3.13 28.26
CA ALA A 18 8.55 3.16 28.37
C ALA A 18 9.08 1.73 28.58
N LEU A 19 10.04 1.31 27.76
CA LEU A 19 11.10 0.37 28.11
C LEU A 19 12.19 0.40 27.02
N ALA A 20 13.34 0.93 27.45
CA ALA A 20 14.70 0.61 27.01
C ALA A 20 15.10 0.88 25.55
N ASP A 21 15.76 2.03 25.38
CA ASP A 21 16.92 2.17 24.49
C ASP A 21 17.90 1.01 24.73
N GLU A 22 17.91 0.01 23.85
CA GLU A 22 18.93 -1.02 23.85
C GLU A 22 20.15 -0.52 23.09
N ILE A 23 20.85 0.45 23.70
CA ILE A 23 22.22 0.78 23.33
C ILE A 23 23.05 -0.47 23.66
N TYR A 24 23.60 -1.11 22.64
CA TYR A 24 24.60 -2.18 22.79
C TYR A 24 25.72 -1.71 23.73
N ARG A 25 25.68 -2.14 24.99
CA ARG A 25 26.73 -1.89 26.00
C ARG A 25 27.46 -3.22 26.22
N SER A 26 28.58 -3.42 25.54
CA SER A 26 29.47 -4.53 25.88
C SER A 26 30.25 -4.18 27.16
N THR A 27 30.12 -5.03 28.17
CA THR A 27 30.85 -4.95 29.45
C THR A 27 32.16 -5.73 29.35
N ASP A 28 33.24 -5.25 29.97
CA ASP A 28 34.49 -6.02 30.04
C ASP A 28 34.39 -7.20 31.05
N ALA A 29 35.40 -8.09 31.04
CA ALA A 29 35.45 -9.27 31.90
C ALA A 29 35.54 -8.97 33.41
N ALA A 30 35.66 -7.68 33.81
CA ALA A 30 35.64 -7.23 35.19
C ALA A 30 34.34 -6.48 35.57
N GLY A 31 33.33 -6.48 34.68
CA GLY A 31 32.01 -5.91 34.96
C GLY A 31 31.94 -4.39 34.91
N ARG A 32 32.91 -3.71 34.28
CA ARG A 32 32.89 -2.25 34.12
C ARG A 32 32.35 -1.84 32.74
N PRO A 33 31.54 -0.77 32.65
CA PRO A 33 31.07 -0.26 31.38
C PRO A 33 32.23 0.38 30.60
N VAL A 34 32.56 -0.17 29.43
CA VAL A 34 33.58 0.38 28.54
C VAL A 34 32.90 1.22 27.46
N PHE A 35 33.22 2.51 27.42
CA PHE A 35 32.88 3.38 26.31
C PHE A 35 34.09 3.42 25.37
N SER A 36 33.99 2.79 24.19
CA SER A 36 35.04 2.90 23.17
C SER A 36 34.94 4.24 22.43
N ASN A 37 35.18 5.34 23.15
CA ASN A 37 35.70 6.56 22.56
C ASN A 37 36.98 6.86 23.32
N GLY A 38 38.07 6.27 22.85
CA GLY A 38 39.39 6.40 23.44
C GLY A 38 39.78 7.87 23.57
N ARG A 39 40.11 8.28 24.79
CA ARG A 39 40.72 9.58 25.08
C ARG A 39 42.21 9.37 25.28
N GLY A 40 43.03 10.08 24.51
CA GLY A 40 44.44 10.27 24.85
C GLY A 40 45.26 10.83 23.70
N GLY A 41 45.50 12.15 23.71
CA GLY A 41 46.50 12.78 22.84
C GLY A 41 46.12 14.20 22.45
N SER A 42 46.79 15.17 23.05
CA SER A 42 46.84 16.57 22.62
C SER A 42 47.18 16.70 21.14
N GLY A 43 46.40 17.47 20.38
CA GLY A 43 46.75 17.80 19.01
C GLY A 43 45.58 18.37 18.24
N ASP A 44 45.66 19.67 17.99
CA ASP A 44 44.87 20.46 17.06
C ASP A 44 44.55 19.72 15.74
N ALA A 45 43.26 19.54 15.44
CA ALA A 45 42.70 19.43 14.09
C ALA A 45 41.18 19.23 14.19
N ARG A 46 40.42 20.31 13.98
CA ARG A 46 39.05 20.19 13.47
C ARG A 46 39.14 19.61 12.06
N GLN A 47 39.21 18.28 11.97
CA GLN A 47 39.00 17.60 10.71
C GLN A 47 37.53 17.23 10.66
N ASP A 48 36.75 18.06 9.97
CA ASP A 48 35.43 17.69 9.46
C ASP A 48 35.59 16.41 8.64
N VAL A 49 35.42 15.26 9.29
CA VAL A 49 35.33 13.97 8.60
C VAL A 49 33.95 13.95 7.98
N ALA A 50 33.88 14.34 6.71
CA ALA A 50 32.72 14.09 5.88
C ALA A 50 32.35 12.60 5.99
N PRO A 51 31.05 12.24 6.10
CA PRO A 51 30.66 10.84 6.17
C PRO A 51 31.21 10.13 4.94
N ALA A 52 32.00 9.08 5.18
CA ALA A 52 32.55 8.25 4.12
C ALA A 52 31.39 7.76 3.25
N ALA A 53 31.43 8.07 1.95
CA ALA A 53 30.48 7.53 1.00
C ALA A 53 30.48 6.00 1.12
N ALA A 54 29.31 5.41 1.34
CA ALA A 54 29.16 3.96 1.43
C ALA A 54 29.78 3.32 0.17
N PRO A 55 30.38 2.11 0.29
CA PRO A 55 30.89 1.41 -0.87
C PRO A 55 29.74 1.19 -1.87
N ALA A 56 30.00 1.42 -3.16
CA ALA A 56 28.98 1.36 -4.22
C ALA A 56 28.16 0.05 -4.26
N THR A 57 28.68 -1.03 -3.64
CA THR A 57 28.02 -2.31 -3.48
C THR A 57 26.89 -2.28 -2.44
N GLU A 58 27.06 -1.57 -1.32
CA GLU A 58 26.05 -1.48 -0.26
C GLU A 58 24.83 -0.69 -0.73
N ASP A 59 25.03 0.37 -1.51
CA ASP A 59 23.95 1.15 -2.12
C ASP A 59 23.13 0.33 -3.14
N ALA A 60 23.78 -0.55 -3.90
CA ALA A 60 23.13 -1.42 -4.87
C ALA A 60 22.29 -2.52 -4.18
N GLU A 61 22.82 -3.11 -3.09
CA GLU A 61 22.11 -4.10 -2.28
C GLU A 61 20.91 -3.51 -1.54
N ASN A 62 21.07 -2.31 -0.97
CA ASN A 62 19.99 -1.56 -0.33
C ASN A 62 18.89 -1.21 -1.34
N PHE A 63 19.26 -0.73 -2.53
CA PHE A 63 18.30 -0.46 -3.60
C PHE A 63 17.58 -1.73 -4.06
N SER A 64 18.31 -2.83 -4.29
CA SER A 64 17.75 -4.12 -4.71
C SER A 64 16.73 -4.64 -3.70
N THR A 65 17.06 -4.58 -2.41
CA THR A 65 16.16 -4.96 -1.31
C THR A 65 14.91 -4.09 -1.30
N ALA A 66 15.06 -2.76 -1.33
CA ALA A 66 13.93 -1.83 -1.35
C ALA A 66 13.03 -2.02 -2.59
N ALA A 67 13.63 -2.22 -3.77
CA ALA A 67 12.90 -2.46 -5.02
C ALA A 67 12.12 -3.78 -4.98
N SER A 68 12.71 -4.84 -4.43
CA SER A 68 12.04 -6.14 -4.27
C SER A 68 10.80 -6.03 -3.36
N LEU A 69 10.90 -5.28 -2.26
CA LEU A 69 9.80 -5.03 -1.33
C LEU A 69 8.69 -4.20 -1.97
N ARG A 70 9.04 -3.14 -2.71
CA ARG A 70 8.07 -2.33 -3.48
C ARG A 70 7.33 -3.18 -4.51
N ARG A 71 8.04 -4.03 -5.25
CA ARG A 71 7.43 -4.94 -6.22
C ARG A 71 6.44 -5.90 -5.55
N GLN A 72 6.81 -6.51 -4.43
CA GLN A 72 5.91 -7.38 -3.66
C GLN A 72 4.69 -6.63 -3.09
N ALA A 73 4.85 -5.37 -2.69
CA ALA A 73 3.73 -4.54 -2.26
C ALA A 73 2.75 -4.26 -3.42
N LEU A 74 3.26 -3.85 -4.58
CA LEU A 74 2.45 -3.62 -5.79
C LEU A 74 1.71 -4.89 -6.24
N GLU A 75 2.36 -6.05 -6.20
CA GLU A 75 1.70 -7.31 -6.56
C GLU A 75 0.55 -7.67 -5.60
N ARG A 76 0.75 -7.49 -4.29
CA ARG A 76 -0.31 -7.73 -3.30
C ARG A 76 -1.47 -6.76 -3.47
N ASP A 77 -1.15 -5.49 -3.73
CA ASP A 77 -2.14 -4.44 -3.95
C ASP A 77 -2.97 -4.70 -5.22
N LEU A 78 -2.30 -5.04 -6.33
CA LEU A 78 -2.99 -5.41 -7.58
C LEU A 78 -3.93 -6.59 -7.37
N ARG A 79 -3.47 -7.67 -6.71
CA ARG A 79 -4.33 -8.82 -6.41
C ARG A 79 -5.53 -8.46 -5.53
N ALA A 80 -5.35 -7.55 -4.57
CA ALA A 80 -6.44 -7.10 -3.70
C ALA A 80 -7.45 -6.26 -4.48
N SER A 81 -6.98 -5.29 -5.25
CA SER A 81 -7.80 -4.40 -6.07
C SER A 81 -8.54 -5.14 -7.18
N GLU A 82 -7.91 -6.13 -7.84
CA GLU A 82 -8.59 -6.97 -8.83
C GLU A 82 -9.68 -7.87 -8.21
N ARG A 83 -9.48 -8.38 -6.99
CA ARG A 83 -10.55 -9.09 -6.27
C ARG A 83 -11.71 -8.16 -5.95
N ARG A 84 -11.42 -6.96 -5.44
CA ARG A 84 -12.44 -5.94 -5.15
C ARG A 84 -13.23 -5.57 -6.41
N LEU A 85 -12.56 -5.44 -7.56
CA LEU A 85 -13.21 -5.15 -8.83
C LEU A 85 -14.19 -6.26 -9.23
N ARG A 86 -13.78 -7.54 -9.12
CA ARG A 86 -14.67 -8.68 -9.39
C ARG A 86 -15.86 -8.71 -8.44
N ASP A 87 -15.67 -8.38 -7.17
CA ASP A 87 -16.75 -8.32 -6.18
C ASP A 87 -17.74 -7.20 -6.49
N LEU A 88 -17.26 -6.01 -6.89
CA LEU A 88 -18.10 -4.90 -7.32
C LEU A 88 -18.88 -5.23 -8.58
N ASP A 89 -18.23 -5.81 -9.59
CA ASP A 89 -18.88 -6.24 -10.83
C ASP A 89 -19.96 -7.31 -10.55
N ALA A 90 -19.71 -8.24 -9.63
CA ALA A 90 -20.69 -9.24 -9.21
C ALA A 90 -21.91 -8.61 -8.51
N ARG A 91 -21.69 -7.63 -7.63
CA ARG A 91 -22.77 -6.88 -6.95
C ARG A 91 -23.61 -6.08 -7.93
N LEU A 92 -22.98 -5.33 -8.83
CA LEU A 92 -23.65 -4.58 -9.88
C LEU A 92 -24.47 -5.50 -10.80
N ALA A 93 -23.94 -6.66 -11.18
CA ALA A 93 -24.67 -7.65 -11.96
C ALA A 93 -25.87 -8.23 -11.20
N ALA A 94 -25.74 -8.46 -9.89
CA ALA A 94 -26.84 -8.93 -9.04
C ALA A 94 -27.97 -7.90 -8.95
N LEU A 95 -27.64 -6.62 -8.75
CA LEU A 95 -28.60 -5.52 -8.71
C LEU A 95 -29.29 -5.33 -10.07
N ALA A 96 -28.54 -5.37 -11.18
CA ALA A 96 -29.12 -5.29 -12.52
C ALA A 96 -30.12 -6.43 -12.81
N ARG A 97 -29.81 -7.67 -12.35
CA ARG A 97 -30.74 -8.81 -12.45
C ARG A 97 -31.97 -8.59 -11.58
N ALA A 98 -31.83 -8.10 -10.36
CA ALA A 98 -32.94 -7.81 -9.46
C ALA A 98 -33.86 -6.73 -10.05
N ARG A 99 -33.29 -5.65 -10.58
CA ARG A 99 -34.01 -4.58 -11.29
C ARG A 99 -34.81 -5.12 -12.47
N THR A 100 -34.20 -5.97 -13.30
CA THR A 100 -34.88 -6.58 -14.46
C THR A 100 -36.03 -7.51 -14.02
N ARG A 101 -35.86 -8.27 -12.92
CA ARG A 101 -36.95 -9.08 -12.35
C ARG A 101 -38.11 -8.24 -11.84
N ASN A 102 -37.82 -7.17 -11.09
CA ASN A 102 -38.85 -6.29 -10.52
C ASN A 102 -39.61 -5.52 -11.61
N ALA A 103 -38.92 -5.06 -12.65
CA ALA A 103 -39.56 -4.39 -13.80
C ALA A 103 -40.48 -5.32 -14.61
N GLY A 104 -40.16 -6.61 -14.68
CA GLY A 104 -40.99 -7.62 -15.35
C GLY A 104 -42.16 -8.15 -14.52
N GLY A 105 -42.23 -7.83 -13.23
CA GLY A 105 -43.30 -8.25 -12.31
C GLY A 105 -44.30 -7.16 -11.93
N SER A 106 -44.16 -5.95 -12.48
CA SER A 106 -45.06 -4.83 -12.21
C SER A 106 -46.32 -4.89 -13.10
N GLU A 107 -47.51 -4.71 -12.52
CA GLU A 107 -48.76 -4.57 -13.29
C GLU A 107 -48.72 -3.39 -14.26
N ALA A 108 -47.92 -2.36 -13.96
CA ALA A 108 -47.75 -1.16 -14.79
C ALA A 108 -47.07 -1.43 -16.15
N THR A 109 -46.35 -2.54 -16.31
CA THR A 109 -45.72 -2.96 -17.57
C THR A 109 -46.49 -4.06 -18.31
N GLY A 110 -47.65 -4.48 -17.80
CA GLY A 110 -48.48 -5.52 -18.43
C GLY A 110 -47.80 -6.90 -18.49
N GLY A 111 -46.85 -7.18 -17.60
CA GLY A 111 -46.09 -8.44 -17.58
C GLY A 111 -44.97 -8.53 -18.63
N VAL A 112 -44.72 -7.47 -19.41
CA VAL A 112 -43.60 -7.42 -20.36
C VAL A 112 -42.34 -7.03 -19.61
N ARG A 113 -41.29 -7.86 -19.69
CA ARG A 113 -39.96 -7.57 -19.13
C ARG A 113 -39.33 -6.37 -19.86
N ALA A 114 -39.60 -5.17 -19.38
CA ALA A 114 -38.89 -3.97 -19.83
C ALA A 114 -37.49 -3.95 -19.19
N VAL A 115 -36.45 -3.78 -20.00
CA VAL A 115 -35.09 -3.52 -19.50
C VAL A 115 -35.10 -2.11 -18.91
N ALA A 116 -35.30 -1.98 -17.61
CA ALA A 116 -35.33 -0.68 -16.91
C ALA A 116 -33.91 -0.08 -16.75
N ALA A 117 -33.09 -0.06 -17.81
CA ALA A 117 -31.67 0.34 -17.77
C ALA A 117 -31.48 1.77 -17.25
N ASP A 118 -32.47 2.63 -17.47
CA ASP A 118 -32.43 4.05 -17.13
C ASP A 118 -32.79 4.36 -15.67
N VAL A 119 -33.26 3.37 -14.89
CA VAL A 119 -33.63 3.56 -13.47
C VAL A 119 -32.64 2.83 -12.58
N ARG A 120 -31.44 3.40 -12.42
CA ARG A 120 -30.45 2.89 -11.47
C ARG A 120 -30.70 3.45 -10.08
N SER A 121 -30.68 2.60 -9.06
CA SER A 121 -30.75 3.06 -7.68
C SER A 121 -29.51 3.91 -7.32
N GLU A 122 -29.62 4.76 -6.29
CA GLU A 122 -28.47 5.51 -5.78
C GLU A 122 -27.33 4.58 -5.33
N GLU A 123 -27.66 3.38 -4.83
CA GLU A 123 -26.69 2.33 -4.49
C GLU A 123 -25.97 1.79 -5.74
N GLU A 124 -26.68 1.51 -6.83
CA GLU A 124 -26.05 1.09 -8.09
C GLU A 124 -25.12 2.18 -8.65
N GLN A 125 -25.50 3.45 -8.50
CA GLN A 125 -24.69 4.59 -8.93
C GLN A 125 -23.43 4.73 -8.08
N SER A 126 -23.53 4.62 -6.75
CA SER A 126 -22.38 4.70 -5.85
C SER A 126 -21.40 3.55 -6.03
N LEU A 127 -21.91 2.32 -6.21
CA LEU A 127 -21.08 1.15 -6.52
C LEU A 127 -20.40 1.27 -7.90
N ALA A 128 -21.08 1.85 -8.90
CA ALA A 128 -20.46 2.10 -10.20
C ALA A 128 -19.34 3.14 -10.11
N ALA A 129 -19.50 4.18 -9.30
CA ALA A 129 -18.45 5.17 -9.04
C ALA A 129 -17.26 4.55 -8.29
N GLU A 130 -17.51 3.71 -7.28
CA GLU A 130 -16.46 2.98 -6.57
C GLU A 130 -15.70 2.05 -7.52
N ARG A 131 -16.42 1.33 -8.39
CA ARG A 131 -15.83 0.44 -9.39
C ARG A 131 -14.89 1.19 -10.33
N GLU A 132 -15.25 2.40 -10.75
CA GLU A 132 -14.39 3.25 -11.58
C GLU A 132 -13.14 3.69 -10.83
N GLN A 133 -13.26 4.10 -9.56
CA GLN A 133 -12.12 4.45 -8.72
C GLN A 133 -11.14 3.27 -8.54
N VAL A 134 -11.67 2.07 -8.29
CA VAL A 134 -10.84 0.86 -8.16
C VAL A 134 -10.19 0.50 -9.51
N ALA A 135 -10.90 0.64 -10.63
CA ALA A 135 -10.34 0.40 -11.96
C ALA A 135 -9.19 1.37 -12.26
N GLN A 136 -9.34 2.66 -11.92
CA GLN A 136 -8.29 3.65 -12.05
C GLN A 136 -7.08 3.30 -11.18
N HIS A 137 -7.30 2.92 -9.92
CA HIS A 137 -6.22 2.51 -9.01
C HIS A 137 -5.45 1.29 -9.55
N VAL A 138 -6.12 0.31 -10.16
CA VAL A 138 -5.45 -0.82 -10.84
C VAL A 138 -4.58 -0.35 -12.00
N ALA A 139 -5.06 0.60 -12.80
CA ALA A 139 -4.28 1.18 -13.89
C ALA A 139 -3.04 1.92 -13.36
N ASP A 140 -3.20 2.72 -12.30
CA ASP A 140 -2.11 3.46 -11.66
C ASP A 140 -1.06 2.52 -11.05
N ALA A 141 -1.50 1.45 -10.38
CA ALA A 141 -0.60 0.44 -9.82
C ALA A 141 0.19 -0.32 -10.90
N ARG A 142 -0.43 -0.59 -12.06
CA ARG A 142 0.25 -1.18 -13.23
C ARG A 142 1.28 -0.21 -13.81
N ALA A 143 0.94 1.07 -13.93
CA ALA A 143 1.89 2.11 -14.36
C ALA A 143 3.06 2.24 -13.38
N ALA A 144 2.80 2.21 -12.07
CA ALA A 144 3.84 2.23 -11.03
C ALA A 144 4.77 1.01 -11.11
N TYR A 145 4.23 -0.18 -11.42
CA TYR A 145 5.04 -1.38 -11.64
C TYR A 145 5.94 -1.26 -12.87
N ALA A 146 5.40 -0.75 -13.99
CA ALA A 146 6.20 -0.51 -15.20
C ALA A 146 7.33 0.50 -14.94
N LYS A 147 7.04 1.57 -14.20
CA LYS A 147 8.07 2.54 -13.78
C LYS A 147 9.14 1.90 -12.89
N LEU A 148 8.73 1.08 -11.91
CA LEU A 148 9.69 0.36 -11.05
C LEU A 148 10.59 -0.56 -11.87
N ARG A 149 10.07 -1.20 -12.92
CA ARG A 149 10.85 -2.03 -13.84
C ARG A 149 11.93 -1.21 -14.55
N GLU A 150 11.57 -0.05 -15.08
CA GLU A 150 12.51 0.85 -15.74
C GLU A 150 13.59 1.35 -14.77
N GLU A 151 13.20 1.75 -13.56
CA GLU A 151 14.14 2.17 -12.51
C GLU A 151 15.13 1.06 -12.14
N VAL A 152 14.64 -0.17 -11.97
CA VAL A 152 15.47 -1.34 -11.65
C VAL A 152 16.42 -1.68 -12.80
N ALA A 153 15.92 -1.70 -14.04
CA ALA A 153 16.74 -1.97 -15.22
C ALA A 153 17.83 -0.90 -15.41
N ALA A 154 17.49 0.38 -15.22
CA ALA A 154 18.44 1.48 -15.35
C ALA A 154 19.54 1.44 -14.29
N ARG A 155 19.21 1.03 -13.05
CA ARG A 155 20.14 1.08 -11.92
C ARG A 155 20.97 -0.20 -11.73
N LEU A 156 20.42 -1.36 -12.11
CA LEU A 156 21.11 -2.66 -12.00
C LEU A 156 21.65 -3.18 -13.34
N GLY A 157 21.44 -2.45 -14.44
CA GLY A 157 21.95 -2.82 -15.77
C GLY A 157 21.19 -3.98 -16.43
N GLY A 158 20.01 -4.34 -15.93
CA GLY A 158 19.20 -5.43 -16.45
C GLY A 158 18.10 -5.89 -15.50
N THR A 159 17.46 -6.99 -15.85
CA THR A 159 16.43 -7.63 -15.02
C THR A 159 17.09 -8.52 -13.96
N PRO A 160 16.97 -8.21 -12.65
CA PRO A 160 17.57 -9.01 -11.61
C PRO A 160 16.84 -10.36 -11.45
N SER A 161 17.54 -11.37 -10.88
CA SER A 161 17.02 -12.74 -10.75
C SER A 161 15.76 -12.88 -9.89
N TRP A 162 15.53 -11.95 -8.96
CA TRP A 162 14.33 -11.89 -8.13
C TRP A 162 13.13 -11.22 -8.82
N TRP A 163 13.35 -10.60 -9.99
CA TRP A 163 12.26 -9.97 -10.74
C TRP A 163 11.34 -11.04 -11.33
N ILE A 164 10.05 -10.94 -11.04
CA ILE A 164 9.03 -11.82 -11.62
C ILE A 164 7.97 -10.90 -12.22
N GLU A 165 7.63 -11.16 -13.47
CA GLU A 165 6.60 -10.44 -14.21
C GLU A 165 5.23 -10.62 -13.54
N LEU A 166 4.45 -9.54 -13.49
CA LEU A 166 3.05 -9.61 -13.08
C LEU A 166 2.27 -10.51 -14.05
N ARG A 167 1.33 -11.30 -13.50
CA ARG A 167 0.41 -12.16 -14.24
C ARG A 167 -1.00 -11.61 -14.16
#